data_AF-A0A1R0W4Q2-F1
#
_entry.id   AF-A0A1R0W4Q2-F1
#
_cell.length_a   1.000
_cell.length_b   1.000
_cell.length_c   1.000
_cell.angle_alpha   90.00
_cell.angle_beta   90.00
_cell.angle_gamma   90.00
#
_symmetry.space_group_name_H-M   'P 1'
#
loop_
_entity.id
_entity.type
_entity.pdbx_description
1 polymer ?
#
loop_
_entity_poly.entity_id
_entity_poly.type
_entity_poly.pdbx_seq_one_letter_code
_entity_poly.pdbx_strand_id
1 'polypeptide(L)' 'MEQTKELVTYKEVCNYFKISERTLMRWKKEGLPQIKLTYNTSRFDLDAVKEWANNRSEQFK' A
#
# COMPACT_ATOMS: atom_id res chain seq x y z
N MET A 1 -1.01 -23.29 5.60
CA MET A 1 -0.12 -22.31 4.96
C MET A 1 -0.31 -21.01 5.71
N GLU A 2 0.63 -20.65 6.57
CA GLU A 2 0.61 -19.37 7.27
C GLU A 2 0.88 -18.26 6.24
N GLN A 3 -0.14 -17.47 5.93
CA GLN A 3 0.08 -16.19 5.26
C GLN A 3 0.67 -15.24 6.30
N THR A 4 1.99 -15.19 6.36
CA THR A 4 2.71 -14.13 7.06
C THR A 4 2.39 -12.83 6.34
N LYS A 5 1.36 -12.11 6.80
CA LYS A 5 1.03 -10.78 6.29
C LYS A 5 2.22 -9.86 6.54
N GLU A 6 2.99 -9.60 5.49
CA GLU A 6 4.15 -8.72 5.55
C GLU A 6 3.66 -7.27 5.70
N LEU A 7 3.56 -6.83 6.95
CA LEU A 7 3.20 -5.46 7.30
C LEU A 7 4.37 -4.52 7.04
N VAL A 8 4.41 -4.02 5.82
CA VAL A 8 5.44 -3.11 5.37
C VAL A 8 5.18 -1.66 5.78
N THR A 9 6.25 -0.91 5.95
CA THR A 9 6.21 0.53 6.14
C THR A 9 5.92 1.26 4.84
N TYR A 10 5.55 2.53 4.98
CA TYR A 10 5.43 3.46 3.88
C TYR A 10 6.66 3.48 2.94
N LYS A 11 7.87 3.46 3.51
CA LYS A 11 9.13 3.47 2.73
C LYS A 11 9.30 2.20 1.91
N GLU A 12 8.97 1.05 2.49
CA GLU A 12 9.06 -0.24 1.81
C GLU A 12 8.07 -0.33 0.66
N VAL A 13 6.83 0.13 0.83
CA VAL A 13 5.86 0.24 -0.26
C VAL A 13 6.39 1.13 -1.38
N CYS A 14 6.91 2.31 -1.02
CA CYS A 14 7.48 3.26 -1.97
C CYS A 14 8.60 2.62 -2.81
N ASN A 15 9.51 1.90 -2.15
CA ASN A 15 10.63 1.19 -2.78
C ASN A 15 10.17 0.02 -3.66
N TYR A 16 9.22 -0.78 -3.17
CA TYR A 16 8.71 -1.95 -3.88
C TYR A 16 7.99 -1.57 -5.18
N PHE A 17 7.10 -0.59 -5.13
CA PHE A 17 6.38 -0.10 -6.30
C PHE A 17 7.20 0.90 -7.14
N LYS A 18 8.41 1.26 -6.70
CA LYS A 18 9.27 2.30 -7.30
C LYS A 18 8.51 3.60 -7.58
N ILE A 19 7.62 3.98 -6.66
CA ILE A 19 6.85 5.21 -6.74
C ILE A 19 7.46 6.28 -5.83
N SER A 20 7.06 7.53 -6.01
CA SER A 20 7.39 8.60 -5.08
C SER A 20 6.43 8.63 -3.89
N GLU A 21 6.87 9.19 -2.77
CA GLU A 21 6.01 9.39 -1.59
C GLU A 21 4.72 10.15 -1.95
N ARG A 22 4.79 11.14 -2.85
CA ARG A 22 3.59 11.85 -3.29
C ARG A 22 2.52 10.94 -3.91
N THR A 23 2.95 9.93 -4.68
CA THR A 23 2.05 8.94 -5.27
C THR A 23 1.39 8.11 -4.18
N LEU A 24 2.16 7.66 -3.19
CA LEU A 24 1.64 6.85 -2.09
C LEU A 24 0.69 7.66 -1.17
N MET A 25 1.00 8.93 -0.90
CA MET A 25 0.06 9.84 -0.21
C MET A 25 -1.23 10.05 -1.00
N ARG A 26 -1.15 10.16 -2.32
CA ARG A 26 -2.33 10.28 -3.18
C ARG A 26 -3.17 9.01 -3.11
N TRP A 27 -2.55 7.83 -3.18
CA TRP A 27 -3.24 6.56 -3.01
C TRP A 27 -3.94 6.49 -1.65
N LYS A 28 -3.28 6.96 -0.58
CA LYS A 28 -3.89 7.05 0.75
C LYS A 28 -5.15 7.91 0.78
N LYS A 29 -5.19 9.01 0.02
CA LYS A 29 -6.41 9.85 -0.13
C LYS A 29 -7.49 9.16 -0.96
N GLU A 30 -7.10 8.31 -1.90
CA GLU A 30 -8.00 7.56 -2.77
C GLU A 30 -8.54 6.27 -2.14
N GLY A 31 -8.14 5.94 -0.90
CA GLY A 31 -8.65 4.80 -0.15
C GLY A 31 -7.72 3.58 -0.13
N LEU A 32 -6.42 3.78 -0.29
CA LEU A 32 -5.41 2.72 -0.13
C LEU A 32 -5.63 1.93 1.17
N PRO A 33 -5.64 0.59 1.12
CA PRO A 33 -5.75 -0.25 2.31
C PRO A 33 -4.55 0.00 3.23
N GLN A 34 -4.83 0.58 4.40
CA GLN A 34 -3.84 0.84 5.44
C GLN A 34 -4.32 0.23 6.75
N ILE A 35 -3.40 -0.39 7.47
CA ILE A 35 -3.64 -0.99 8.77
C ILE A 35 -3.11 -0.02 9.83
N LYS A 36 -4.03 0.61 10.55
CA LYS A 36 -3.67 1.48 11.69
C LYS A 36 -3.37 0.59 12.90
N LEU A 37 -2.11 0.50 13.29
CA LEU A 37 -1.70 -0.21 14.52
C LEU A 37 -1.83 0.69 15.75
N THR A 38 -1.59 1.99 15.60
CA THR A 38 -1.64 2.99 16.69
C THR A 38 -2.04 4.34 16.10
N TYR A 39 -2.31 5.32 16.97
CA TYR A 39 -2.67 6.70 16.59
C TYR A 39 -1.73 7.32 15.53
N ASN A 40 -0.42 7.06 15.62
CA ASN A 40 0.57 7.62 14.68
C ASN A 40 1.28 6.56 13.81
N THR A 41 0.89 5.29 13.91
CA THR A 41 1.59 4.19 13.23
C THR A 41 0.62 3.45 12.33
N SER A 42 0.80 3.64 11.03
CA SER A 42 0.10 2.91 9.99
C SER A 42 1.08 2.00 9.26
N ARG A 43 0.69 0.75 9.07
CA ARG A 43 1.37 -0.22 8.21
C ARG A 43 0.52 -0.50 6.99
N PHE A 44 1.15 -1.06 5.99
CA PHE A 44 0.51 -1.45 4.75
C PHE A 44 0.71 -2.94 4.57
N ASP A 45 -0.34 -3.60 4.11
CA ASP A 45 -0.25 -4.98 3.67
C ASP A 45 0.19 -4.93 2.20
N LEU A 46 1.36 -5.47 1.91
CA LEU A 46 1.96 -5.37 0.58
C LEU A 46 1.10 -6.06 -0.49
N ASP A 47 0.49 -7.20 -0.15
CA ASP A 47 -0.41 -7.92 -1.04
C ASP A 47 -1.70 -7.12 -1.28
N ALA A 48 -2.32 -6.59 -0.23
CA ALA A 48 -3.53 -5.79 -0.39
C ALA A 48 -3.28 -4.52 -1.22
N VAL A 49 -2.12 -3.86 -1.03
CA VAL A 49 -1.72 -2.70 -1.83
C VAL A 49 -1.47 -3.10 -3.28
N LYS A 50 -0.86 -4.26 -3.53
CA LYS A 50 -0.61 -4.79 -4.87
C LYS A 50 -1.91 -5.09 -5.60
N GLU A 51 -2.86 -5.76 -4.95
CA GLU A 51 -4.18 -6.01 -5.51
C GLU A 51 -4.92 -4.71 -5.81
N TRP A 52 -4.88 -3.74 -4.89
CA TRP A 52 -5.49 -2.43 -5.09
C TRP A 52 -4.85 -1.67 -6.26
N ALA A 53 -3.51 -1.68 -6.36
CA ALA A 53 -2.79 -1.02 -7.44
C ALA A 53 -3.03 -1.69 -8.81
N ASN A 54 -3.10 -3.02 -8.85
CA ASN A 54 -3.39 -3.78 -10.06
C ASN A 54 -4.79 -3.47 -10.59
N ASN A 55 -5.82 -3.54 -9.73
CA ASN A 55 -7.19 -3.19 -10.11
C ASN A 55 -7.30 -1.78 -10.71
N ARG A 56 -6.49 -0.85 -10.21
CA ARG A 56 -6.45 0.51 -10.73
C ARG A 56 -5.74 0.60 -12.09
N SER A 57 -4.67 -0.16 -12.31
CA SER A 57 -3.96 -0.15 -13.61
C SER A 57 -4.84 -0.65 -14.76
N GLU A 58 -5.75 -1.58 -14.49
CA GLU A 58 -6.73 -2.08 -15.47
C GLU A 58 -7.77 -1.03 -15.86
N GLN A 59 -7.97 -0.02 -15.01
CA GLN A 59 -8.92 1.08 -15.28
C GLN A 59 -8.37 2.15 -16.24
N PHE A 60 -7.08 2.08 -16.62
CA PHE A 60 -6.42 3.01 -17.54
C PHE A 60 -5.88 2.33 -18.82
N LYS A 61 -6.28 1.08 -19.10
CA LYS A 61 -6.06 0.40 -20.38
C LYS A 61 -7.28 0.58 -21.29
#